data_AF-A0A6C0HPP2-F1
#
_entry.id   AF-A0A6C0HPP2-F1
#
_cell.length_a   1.000
_cell.length_b   1.000
_cell.length_c   1.000
_cell.angle_alpha   90.00
_cell.angle_beta   90.00
_cell.angle_gamma   90.00
#
_symmetry.space_group_name_H-M   'P 1'
#
loop_
_entity.id
_entity.type
_entity.pdbx_description
1 polymer ?
#
loop_
_entity_poly.entity_id
_entity_poly.type
_entity_poly.pdbx_seq_one_letter_code
_entity_poly.pdbx_strand_id
1 'polypeptide(L)'
;MEKEPKDGLLDAIKDVLREKDAQKSTPIFVSLLVIGVFVKMTLAYGLTSEDGSTGEANALIWGYGIAVFSLLGIIFVNIKKGSDDWNSLQRLPWALLLTLVLMMWMIALNVKYFTAINKKAVPPEYFLWSYYSSILVICLIFFSVIQYLQKGPGNAQLASYTAIFAFFNVLLVGIQQIVLDCFYVDG
;
A
#
# COMPACT_ATOMS: atom_id res chain seq x y z
N MET A 1 29.92 -3.53 40.73
CA MET A 1 28.66 -4.26 40.51
C MET A 1 28.59 -4.60 39.04
N GLU A 2 29.09 -5.78 38.72
CA GLU A 2 29.12 -6.37 37.39
C GLU A 2 27.69 -6.86 37.09
N LYS A 3 26.98 -6.22 36.15
CA LYS A 3 25.65 -6.69 35.73
C LYS A 3 25.80 -8.09 35.16
N GLU A 4 25.08 -9.05 35.74
CA GLU A 4 25.21 -10.47 35.40
C GLU A 4 25.00 -10.75 33.90
N PRO A 5 25.72 -11.74 33.33
CA PRO A 5 25.57 -12.18 31.94
C PRO A 5 24.20 -12.81 31.61
N LYS A 6 23.33 -13.03 32.61
CA LYS A 6 21.99 -13.60 32.42
C LYS A 6 21.04 -12.66 31.68
N ASP A 7 21.18 -11.36 31.85
CA ASP A 7 20.32 -10.36 31.19
C ASP A 7 20.55 -10.36 29.67
N GLY A 8 21.82 -10.46 29.24
CA GLY A 8 22.17 -10.51 27.82
C GLY A 8 21.68 -11.77 27.10
N LEU A 9 21.69 -12.92 27.77
CA LEU A 9 21.16 -14.18 27.20
C LEU A 9 19.63 -14.14 27.06
N LEU A 10 18.93 -13.62 28.07
CA LEU A 10 17.47 -13.47 28.03
C LEU A 10 17.02 -12.54 26.90
N ASP A 11 17.72 -11.43 26.70
CA ASP A 11 17.39 -10.48 25.64
C ASP A 11 17.71 -11.06 24.25
N ALA A 12 18.82 -11.78 24.09
CA ALA A 12 19.12 -12.51 22.86
C ALA A 12 18.05 -13.57 22.54
N ILE A 13 17.55 -14.30 23.53
CA ILE A 13 16.48 -15.30 23.35
C ILE A 13 15.16 -14.62 22.94
N LYS A 14 14.79 -13.49 23.55
CA LYS A 14 13.59 -12.72 23.18
C LYS A 14 13.67 -12.22 21.73
N ASP A 15 14.85 -11.75 21.30
CA ASP A 15 15.06 -11.28 19.94
C ASP A 15 14.92 -12.41 18.91
N VAL A 16 15.47 -13.59 19.20
CA VAL A 16 15.34 -14.78 18.33
C VAL A 16 13.89 -15.26 18.24
N LEU A 17 13.16 -15.29 19.36
CA LEU A 17 11.74 -15.66 19.37
C LEU A 17 10.91 -14.69 18.53
N ARG A 18 11.17 -13.39 18.68
CA ARG A 18 10.47 -12.36 17.92
C ARG A 18 10.79 -12.40 16.43
N GLU A 19 12.03 -12.68 16.05
CA GLU A 19 12.39 -12.84 14.63
C GLU A 19 11.64 -14.04 14.01
N LYS A 20 11.51 -15.14 14.75
CA LYS A 20 10.68 -16.28 14.32
C LYS A 20 9.20 -15.91 14.19
N ASP A 21 8.66 -15.12 15.12
CA ASP A 21 7.26 -14.68 15.06
C ASP A 21 7.01 -13.71 13.88
N ALA A 22 7.96 -12.82 13.61
CA ALA A 22 7.92 -11.93 12.45
C ALA A 22 7.98 -12.71 11.13
N GLN A 23 8.83 -13.74 11.06
CA GLN A 23 8.94 -14.63 9.90
C GLN A 23 7.63 -15.39 9.65
N LYS A 24 6.92 -15.81 10.69
CA LYS A 24 5.61 -16.47 10.57
C LYS A 24 4.47 -15.53 10.19
N SER A 25 4.53 -14.27 10.65
CA SER A 25 3.46 -13.30 10.45
C SER A 25 3.52 -12.62 9.08
N THR A 26 4.73 -12.43 8.53
CA THR A 26 4.93 -11.76 7.23
C THR A 26 4.13 -12.39 6.08
N PRO A 27 4.10 -13.72 5.87
CA PRO A 27 3.30 -14.35 4.81
C PRO A 27 1.80 -14.07 4.92
N ILE A 28 1.25 -13.99 6.14
CA ILE A 28 -0.18 -13.72 6.37
C ILE A 28 -0.53 -12.35 5.82
N PHE A 29 0.28 -11.34 6.13
CA PHE A 29 0.09 -10.01 5.57
C PHE A 29 0.30 -10.01 4.05
N VAL A 30 1.36 -10.64 3.52
CA VAL A 30 1.52 -10.74 2.05
C VAL A 30 0.28 -11.36 1.38
N SER A 31 -0.36 -12.37 1.98
CA SER A 31 -1.62 -12.93 1.49
C SER A 31 -2.77 -11.93 1.53
N LEU A 32 -2.94 -11.19 2.63
CA LEU A 32 -3.96 -10.12 2.74
C LEU A 32 -3.75 -9.01 1.70
N LEU A 33 -2.50 -8.64 1.42
CA LEU A 33 -2.15 -7.67 0.40
C LEU A 33 -2.61 -8.12 -1.00
N VAL A 34 -2.36 -9.38 -1.34
CA VAL A 34 -2.82 -9.98 -2.60
C VAL A 34 -4.35 -10.02 -2.66
N ILE A 35 -5.01 -10.36 -1.55
CA ILE A 35 -6.48 -10.34 -1.47
C ILE A 35 -7.02 -8.93 -1.71
N GLY A 36 -6.42 -7.90 -1.10
CA GLY A 36 -6.84 -6.50 -1.32
C GLY A 36 -6.73 -6.07 -2.78
N VAL A 37 -5.62 -6.42 -3.44
CA VAL A 37 -5.44 -6.18 -4.89
C VAL A 37 -6.50 -6.92 -5.70
N PHE A 38 -6.77 -8.18 -5.37
CA PHE A 38 -7.77 -8.99 -6.06
C PHE A 38 -9.20 -8.43 -5.90
N VAL A 39 -9.54 -7.95 -4.71
CA VAL A 39 -10.83 -7.31 -4.42
C VAL A 39 -11.04 -6.08 -5.31
N LYS A 40 -10.03 -5.20 -5.44
CA LYS A 40 -10.10 -4.05 -6.36
C LYS A 40 -10.30 -4.52 -7.81
N MET A 41 -9.50 -5.47 -8.27
CA MET A 41 -9.57 -5.95 -9.66
C MET A 41 -10.90 -6.61 -10.02
N THR A 42 -11.55 -7.32 -9.09
CA THR A 42 -12.78 -8.08 -9.37
C THR A 42 -14.05 -7.26 -9.16
N LEU A 43 -14.14 -6.48 -8.08
CA LEU A 43 -15.35 -5.71 -7.77
C LEU A 43 -15.51 -4.46 -8.64
N ALA A 44 -14.42 -3.94 -9.23
CA ALA A 44 -14.48 -2.76 -10.08
C ALA A 44 -15.30 -2.95 -11.37
N TYR A 45 -15.45 -4.19 -11.87
CA TYR A 45 -16.10 -4.45 -13.16
C TYR A 45 -17.58 -4.85 -13.07
N GLY A 46 -18.10 -5.16 -11.88
CA GLY A 46 -19.33 -5.96 -11.78
C GLY A 46 -20.57 -5.30 -11.19
N LEU A 47 -20.44 -4.23 -10.40
CA LEU A 47 -21.52 -3.76 -9.53
C LEU A 47 -21.62 -2.24 -9.60
N THR A 48 -22.49 -1.71 -10.45
CA THR A 48 -22.83 -0.28 -10.45
C THR A 48 -24.29 -0.15 -10.03
N SER A 49 -24.57 0.52 -8.91
CA SER A 49 -25.94 0.80 -8.49
C SER A 49 -26.39 2.17 -8.99
N GLU A 50 -27.67 2.30 -9.36
CA GLU A 50 -28.27 3.57 -9.81
C GLU A 50 -28.22 4.65 -8.73
N ASP A 51 -28.31 4.26 -7.46
CA ASP A 51 -28.23 5.18 -6.31
C ASP A 51 -26.79 5.59 -5.95
N GLY A 52 -25.78 4.97 -6.56
CA GLY A 52 -24.36 5.20 -6.27
C GLY A 52 -23.85 4.59 -4.97
N SER A 53 -24.62 3.72 -4.31
CA SER A 53 -24.21 3.01 -3.09
C SER A 53 -23.13 1.96 -3.34
N THR A 54 -23.09 1.38 -4.53
CA THR A 54 -22.09 0.41 -4.97
C THR A 54 -21.54 0.77 -6.35
N GLY A 55 -20.25 0.51 -6.56
CA GLY A 55 -19.54 0.97 -7.74
C GLY A 55 -18.03 0.79 -7.62
N GLU A 56 -17.32 1.40 -8.57
CA GLU A 56 -15.86 1.32 -8.66
C GLU A 56 -15.15 1.97 -7.46
N ALA A 57 -15.70 3.04 -6.88
CA ALA A 57 -15.13 3.68 -5.69
C ALA A 57 -15.20 2.74 -4.49
N ASN A 58 -16.31 2.00 -4.34
CA ASN A 58 -16.45 0.99 -3.29
C ASN A 58 -15.37 -0.11 -3.43
N ALA A 59 -15.18 -0.63 -4.64
CA ALA A 59 -14.14 -1.63 -4.91
C ALA A 59 -12.73 -1.12 -4.58
N LEU A 60 -12.43 0.14 -4.91
CA LEU A 60 -11.14 0.79 -4.62
C LEU A 60 -10.93 0.96 -3.12
N ILE A 61 -11.92 1.50 -2.41
CA ILE A 61 -11.82 1.75 -0.97
C ILE A 61 -11.59 0.45 -0.20
N TRP A 62 -12.36 -0.60 -0.50
CA TRP A 62 -12.18 -1.89 0.20
C TRP A 62 -10.91 -2.62 -0.23
N GLY A 63 -10.63 -2.69 -1.53
CA GLY A 63 -9.44 -3.37 -2.03
C GLY A 63 -8.15 -2.74 -1.52
N TYR A 64 -8.00 -1.41 -1.69
CA TYR A 64 -6.84 -0.70 -1.16
C TYR A 64 -6.87 -0.52 0.35
N GLY A 65 -8.04 -0.50 1.00
CA GLY A 65 -8.14 -0.51 2.46
C GLY A 65 -7.50 -1.76 3.08
N ILE A 66 -7.83 -2.95 2.53
CA ILE A 66 -7.20 -4.22 2.93
C ILE A 66 -5.69 -4.19 2.63
N ALA A 67 -5.29 -3.69 1.47
CA ALA A 67 -3.89 -3.57 1.09
C ALA A 67 -3.08 -2.64 2.01
N VAL A 68 -3.63 -1.47 2.37
CA VAL A 68 -3.02 -0.52 3.31
C VAL A 68 -2.88 -1.15 4.69
N PHE A 69 -3.94 -1.76 5.23
CA PHE A 69 -3.88 -2.47 6.52
C PHE A 69 -2.78 -3.53 6.52
N SER A 70 -2.68 -4.27 5.42
CA SER A 70 -1.67 -5.29 5.25
C SER A 70 -0.24 -4.73 5.19
N LEU A 71 0.00 -3.66 4.42
CA LEU A 71 1.32 -3.02 4.36
C LEU A 71 1.73 -2.45 5.71
N LEU A 72 0.80 -1.86 6.47
CA LEU A 72 1.04 -1.42 7.83
C LEU A 72 1.46 -2.60 8.72
N GLY A 73 0.77 -3.74 8.62
CA GLY A 73 1.14 -4.97 9.32
C GLY A 73 2.57 -5.43 9.01
N ILE A 74 2.95 -5.44 7.73
CA ILE A 74 4.32 -5.75 7.30
C ILE A 74 5.31 -4.76 7.93
N ILE A 75 5.03 -3.46 7.88
CA ILE A 75 5.90 -2.43 8.47
C ILE A 75 6.04 -2.64 9.98
N PHE A 76 4.95 -2.78 10.72
CA PHE A 76 4.95 -2.91 12.18
C PHE A 76 5.68 -4.16 12.68
N VAL A 77 5.49 -5.30 12.00
CA VAL A 77 6.17 -6.55 12.35
C VAL A 77 7.70 -6.43 12.22
N ASN A 78 8.18 -5.54 11.36
CA ASN A 78 9.60 -5.38 11.06
C ASN A 78 10.31 -4.28 11.85
N ILE A 79 9.57 -3.42 12.54
CA ILE A 79 10.18 -2.47 13.48
C ILE A 79 10.72 -3.26 14.67
N LYS A 80 12.05 -3.32 14.87
CA LYS A 80 12.67 -3.90 16.07
C LYS A 80 12.49 -2.94 17.26
N LYS A 81 12.28 -3.49 18.46
CA LYS A 81 12.12 -2.75 19.73
C LYS A 81 13.46 -2.81 20.45
N GLY A 82 14.07 -1.67 20.77
CA GLY A 82 15.34 -1.61 21.54
C GLY A 82 16.57 -1.10 20.78
N SER A 83 16.46 -0.75 19.51
CA SER A 83 17.45 0.07 18.79
C SER A 83 16.76 1.37 18.42
N ASP A 84 17.37 2.54 18.70
CA ASP A 84 16.85 3.89 18.38
C ASP A 84 15.76 3.85 17.30
N ASP A 85 14.49 3.96 17.71
CA ASP A 85 13.33 3.54 16.91
C ASP A 85 13.30 4.16 15.50
N TRP A 86 13.93 5.32 15.33
CA TRP A 86 14.10 6.02 14.05
C TRP A 86 15.03 5.30 13.05
N ASN A 87 16.08 4.65 13.52
CA ASN A 87 17.03 3.92 12.66
C ASN A 87 16.39 2.65 12.06
N SER A 88 15.36 2.10 12.71
CA SER A 88 14.59 0.96 12.19
C SER A 88 13.67 1.39 11.04
N LEU A 89 13.06 2.58 11.13
CA LEU A 89 12.23 3.16 10.06
C LEU A 89 13.05 3.48 8.80
N GLN A 90 14.28 3.98 8.96
CA GLN A 90 15.18 4.28 7.83
C GLN A 90 15.58 3.04 7.02
N ARG A 91 15.45 1.83 7.59
CA ARG A 91 15.74 0.57 6.90
C ARG A 91 14.59 0.08 6.04
N LEU A 92 13.40 0.66 6.18
CA LEU A 92 12.27 0.32 5.31
C LEU A 92 12.55 0.87 3.91
N PRO A 93 12.30 0.06 2.86
CA PRO A 93 12.28 0.58 1.49
C PRO A 93 11.35 1.79 1.42
N TRP A 94 11.90 2.97 1.10
CA TRP A 94 11.12 4.21 0.95
C TRP A 94 9.93 4.03 -0.01
N ALA A 95 10.07 3.13 -0.98
CA ALA A 95 9.02 2.73 -1.89
C ALA A 95 7.78 2.14 -1.21
N LEU A 96 7.94 1.35 -0.13
CA LEU A 96 6.80 0.82 0.62
C LEU A 96 6.00 1.96 1.27
N LEU A 97 6.69 2.95 1.83
CA LEU A 97 6.06 4.13 2.42
C LEU A 97 5.34 4.96 1.36
N LEU A 98 5.97 5.17 0.21
CA LEU A 98 5.35 5.90 -0.90
C LEU A 98 4.13 5.17 -1.47
N THR A 99 4.19 3.83 -1.58
CA THR A 99 3.05 2.99 -1.98
C THR A 99 1.88 3.18 -1.03
N LEU A 100 2.15 3.21 0.28
CA LEU A 100 1.13 3.44 1.30
C LEU A 100 0.49 4.82 1.17
N VAL A 101 1.30 5.87 0.98
CA VAL A 101 0.80 7.25 0.75
C VAL A 101 -0.06 7.33 -0.52
N LEU A 102 0.38 6.72 -1.63
CA LEU A 102 -0.37 6.70 -2.88
C LEU A 102 -1.72 6.00 -2.74
N MET A 103 -1.77 4.83 -2.10
CA MET A 103 -3.04 4.13 -1.87
C MET A 103 -3.98 4.94 -0.97
N MET A 104 -3.46 5.58 0.09
CA MET A 104 -4.27 6.46 0.94
C MET A 104 -4.81 7.67 0.16
N TRP A 105 -4.01 8.25 -0.74
CA TRP A 105 -4.45 9.35 -1.60
C TRP A 105 -5.56 8.90 -2.56
N MET A 106 -5.41 7.75 -3.22
CA MET A 106 -6.45 7.18 -4.08
C MET A 106 -7.74 6.88 -3.30
N ILE A 107 -7.62 6.33 -2.09
CA ILE A 107 -8.76 6.12 -1.19
C ILE A 107 -9.43 7.46 -0.87
N ALA A 108 -8.66 8.48 -0.48
CA ALA A 108 -9.19 9.80 -0.14
C ALA A 108 -9.96 10.43 -1.30
N LEU A 109 -9.45 10.35 -2.54
CA LEU A 109 -10.16 10.80 -3.74
C LEU A 109 -11.48 10.03 -3.93
N ASN A 110 -11.46 8.71 -3.81
CA ASN A 110 -12.65 7.88 -3.99
C ASN A 110 -13.67 8.03 -2.86
N VAL A 111 -13.24 8.42 -1.66
CA VAL A 111 -14.14 8.79 -0.57
C VAL A 111 -14.78 10.15 -0.84
N LYS A 112 -13.99 11.15 -1.25
CA LYS A 112 -14.48 12.51 -1.55
C LYS A 112 -15.53 12.50 -2.68
N TYR A 113 -15.29 11.72 -3.73
CA TYR A 113 -16.14 11.65 -4.93
C TYR A 113 -16.96 10.36 -5.02
N PHE A 114 -17.21 9.69 -3.89
CA PHE A 114 -17.75 8.33 -3.82
C PHE A 114 -18.99 8.12 -4.69
N THR A 115 -20.05 8.91 -4.45
CA THR A 115 -21.31 8.77 -5.16
C THR A 115 -21.18 9.13 -6.64
N ALA A 116 -20.41 10.17 -6.97
CA ALA A 116 -20.19 10.61 -8.35
C ALA A 116 -19.46 9.53 -9.17
N ILE A 117 -18.38 8.96 -8.62
CA ILE A 117 -17.62 7.89 -9.25
C ILE A 117 -18.49 6.64 -9.41
N ASN A 118 -19.22 6.24 -8.36
CA ASN A 118 -20.08 5.05 -8.43
C ASN A 118 -21.21 5.22 -9.46
N LYS A 119 -21.77 6.42 -9.62
CA LYS A 119 -22.79 6.72 -10.64
C LYS A 119 -22.23 6.94 -12.04
N LYS A 120 -20.90 6.92 -12.20
CA LYS A 120 -20.21 7.33 -13.44
C LYS A 120 -20.55 8.78 -13.86
N ALA A 121 -20.89 9.63 -12.90
CA ALA A 121 -21.14 11.05 -13.07
C ALA A 121 -19.85 11.88 -12.89
N VAL A 122 -18.73 11.34 -13.38
CA VAL A 122 -17.43 12.01 -13.45
C VAL A 122 -16.93 11.92 -14.90
N PRO A 123 -16.02 12.80 -15.32
CA PRO A 123 -15.47 12.76 -16.67
C PRO A 123 -14.91 11.37 -17.02
N PRO A 124 -15.20 10.81 -18.20
CA PRO A 124 -14.72 9.48 -18.61
C PRO A 124 -13.21 9.31 -18.50
N GLU A 125 -12.46 10.40 -18.67
CA GLU A 125 -11.01 10.46 -18.54
C GLU A 125 -10.55 10.01 -17.14
N TYR A 126 -11.33 10.28 -16.09
CA TYR A 126 -11.01 9.80 -14.74
C TYR A 126 -10.84 8.28 -14.70
N PHE A 127 -11.75 7.53 -15.33
CA PHE A 127 -11.72 6.06 -15.32
C PHE A 127 -10.51 5.52 -16.08
N LEU A 128 -10.12 6.19 -17.17
CA LEU A 128 -8.90 5.84 -17.91
C LEU A 128 -7.66 6.00 -17.04
N TRP A 129 -7.51 7.16 -16.38
CA TRP A 129 -6.37 7.43 -15.51
C TRP A 129 -6.37 6.57 -14.24
N SER A 130 -7.54 6.31 -13.66
CA SER A 130 -7.75 5.38 -12.53
C SER A 130 -7.25 3.98 -12.89
N TYR A 131 -7.65 3.45 -14.05
CA TYR A 131 -7.24 2.13 -14.52
C TYR A 131 -5.71 2.00 -14.65
N TYR A 132 -5.05 2.94 -15.34
CA TYR A 132 -3.59 2.92 -15.48
C TYR A 132 -2.88 3.10 -14.15
N SER A 133 -3.37 3.97 -13.28
CA SER A 133 -2.85 4.16 -11.93
C SER A 133 -2.94 2.88 -11.10
N SER A 134 -4.05 2.15 -11.20
CA SER A 134 -4.22 0.87 -10.52
C SER A 134 -3.23 -0.19 -10.99
N ILE A 135 -2.97 -0.28 -12.31
CA ILE A 135 -1.93 -1.19 -12.84
C ILE A 135 -0.56 -0.82 -12.27
N LEU A 136 -0.20 0.47 -12.28
CA LEU A 136 1.08 0.93 -11.75
C LEU A 136 1.20 0.66 -10.24
N VAL A 137 0.12 0.78 -9.45
CA VAL A 137 0.13 0.46 -8.01
C VAL A 137 0.39 -1.04 -7.82
N ILE A 138 -0.21 -1.91 -8.64
CA ILE A 138 0.01 -3.36 -8.55
C ILE A 138 1.48 -3.69 -8.85
N CYS A 139 2.05 -3.13 -9.91
CA CYS A 139 3.48 -3.28 -10.21
C CYS A 139 4.34 -2.76 -9.04
N LEU A 140 4.00 -1.60 -8.48
CA LEU A 140 4.72 -1.00 -7.37
C LEU A 140 4.69 -1.88 -6.11
N ILE A 141 3.52 -2.44 -5.77
CA ILE A 141 3.36 -3.41 -4.67
C ILE A 141 4.23 -4.64 -4.94
N PHE A 142 4.16 -5.22 -6.13
CA PHE A 142 4.92 -6.41 -6.51
C PHE A 142 6.43 -6.20 -6.33
N PHE A 143 6.98 -5.14 -6.90
CA PHE A 143 8.41 -4.86 -6.79
C PHE A 143 8.83 -4.48 -5.36
N SER A 144 7.99 -3.74 -4.62
CA SER A 144 8.27 -3.37 -3.23
C SER A 144 8.30 -4.59 -2.31
N VAL A 145 7.40 -5.55 -2.50
CA VAL A 145 7.39 -6.81 -1.75
C VAL A 145 8.62 -7.66 -2.09
N ILE A 146 8.99 -7.78 -3.37
CA ILE A 146 10.20 -8.52 -3.77
C ILE A 146 11.46 -7.92 -3.15
N GLN A 147 11.62 -6.59 -3.21
CA GLN A 147 12.75 -5.90 -2.59
C GLN A 147 12.81 -6.16 -1.07
N TYR A 148 11.66 -6.13 -0.43
CA TYR A 148 11.55 -6.41 1.00
C TYR A 148 11.95 -7.87 1.33
N LEU A 149 11.54 -8.85 0.52
CA LEU A 149 11.87 -10.26 0.74
C LEU A 149 13.35 -10.60 0.51
N GLN A 150 14.09 -9.80 -0.28
CA GLN A 150 15.47 -10.08 -0.66
C GLN A 150 16.53 -9.82 0.43
N LYS A 151 16.18 -9.34 1.64
CA LYS A 151 17.05 -9.15 2.84
C LYS A 151 18.56 -9.03 2.53
N GLY A 152 18.98 -7.96 1.83
CA GLY A 152 20.37 -7.72 1.40
C GLY A 152 20.52 -6.33 0.77
N PRO A 153 21.74 -5.91 0.32
CA PRO A 153 21.90 -4.65 -0.41
C PRO A 153 20.97 -4.68 -1.61
N GLY A 154 19.95 -3.81 -1.57
CA GLY A 154 18.82 -3.86 -2.49
C GLY A 154 19.29 -3.89 -3.93
N ASN A 155 18.70 -4.76 -4.74
CA ASN A 155 19.00 -4.80 -6.16
C ASN A 155 18.70 -3.41 -6.76
N ALA A 156 19.76 -2.69 -7.15
CA ALA A 156 19.65 -1.31 -7.64
C ALA A 156 18.73 -1.18 -8.87
N GLN A 157 18.63 -2.23 -9.69
CA GLN A 157 17.71 -2.26 -10.83
C GLN A 157 16.26 -2.33 -10.34
N LEU A 158 15.96 -3.21 -9.38
CA LEU A 158 14.65 -3.28 -8.74
C LEU A 158 14.28 -1.95 -8.09
N ALA A 159 15.20 -1.32 -7.36
CA ALA A 159 14.99 0.00 -6.75
C ALA A 159 14.66 1.06 -7.81
N SER A 160 15.36 1.04 -8.94
CA SER A 160 15.12 1.94 -10.07
C SER A 160 13.75 1.72 -10.70
N TYR A 161 13.33 0.47 -10.93
CA TYR A 161 12.00 0.16 -11.45
C TYR A 161 10.91 0.67 -10.52
N THR A 162 11.02 0.37 -9.23
CA THR A 162 10.07 0.83 -8.22
C THR A 162 9.99 2.35 -8.16
N ALA A 163 11.12 3.05 -8.31
CA ALA A 163 11.13 4.51 -8.36
C ALA A 163 10.39 5.06 -9.58
N ILE A 164 10.62 4.47 -10.75
CA ILE A 164 9.96 4.86 -12.00
C ILE A 164 8.45 4.63 -11.89
N PHE A 165 8.02 3.45 -11.42
CA PHE A 165 6.60 3.15 -11.22
C PHE A 165 5.95 4.11 -10.24
N ALA A 166 6.61 4.42 -9.12
CA ALA A 166 6.08 5.34 -8.14
C ALA A 166 5.96 6.77 -8.69
N PHE A 167 6.98 7.26 -9.40
CA PHE A 167 6.96 8.58 -10.04
C PHE A 167 5.78 8.73 -10.99
N PHE A 168 5.60 7.79 -11.93
CA PHE A 168 4.47 7.83 -12.85
C PHE A 168 3.14 7.69 -12.12
N ASN A 169 3.07 6.88 -11.06
CA ASN A 169 1.84 6.74 -10.28
C ASN A 169 1.44 8.06 -9.61
N VAL A 170 2.39 8.79 -9.01
CA VAL A 170 2.15 10.13 -8.46
C VAL A 170 1.57 11.06 -9.51
N LEU A 171 2.13 11.06 -10.74
CA LEU A 171 1.60 11.87 -11.83
C LEU A 171 0.16 11.47 -12.19
N LEU A 172 -0.13 10.17 -12.30
CA LEU A 172 -1.48 9.70 -12.66
C LEU A 172 -2.52 9.99 -11.59
N VAL A 173 -2.17 9.82 -10.31
CA VAL A 173 -3.06 10.19 -9.19
C VAL A 173 -3.27 11.71 -9.15
N GLY A 174 -2.22 12.50 -9.43
CA GLY A 174 -2.34 13.95 -9.58
C GLY A 174 -3.28 14.35 -10.73
N ILE A 175 -3.19 13.70 -11.88
CA ILE A 175 -4.10 13.91 -13.01
C ILE A 175 -5.54 13.55 -12.61
N GLN A 176 -5.76 12.42 -11.95
CA GLN A 176 -7.10 12.04 -11.45
C GLN A 176 -7.66 13.12 -10.53
N GLN A 177 -6.85 13.64 -9.60
CA GLN A 177 -7.27 14.73 -8.72
C GLN A 177 -7.65 15.99 -9.51
N ILE A 178 -6.82 16.42 -10.47
CA ILE A 178 -7.14 17.59 -11.30
C ILE A 178 -8.42 17.38 -12.10
N VAL A 179 -8.61 16.19 -12.68
CA VAL A 179 -9.83 15.84 -13.43
C VAL A 179 -11.06 15.96 -12.53
N LEU A 180 -10.99 15.41 -11.31
CA LEU A 180 -12.10 15.46 -10.37
C LEU A 180 -12.32 16.84 -9.74
N ASP A 181 -11.26 17.62 -9.48
CA ASP A 181 -11.40 18.95 -8.88
C ASP A 181 -11.88 20.01 -9.91
N CYS A 182 -11.48 19.90 -11.18
CA CYS A 182 -11.74 20.94 -12.19
C CYS A 182 -12.91 20.64 -13.13
N PHE A 183 -13.24 19.37 -13.37
CA PHE A 183 -14.23 18.98 -14.37
C PHE A 183 -15.43 18.23 -13.79
N TYR A 184 -15.42 17.96 -12.49
CA TYR A 184 -16.64 17.64 -11.77
C TYR A 184 -17.41 18.95 -11.54
N VAL A 185 -18.50 19.12 -12.28
CA VAL A 185 -19.49 20.16 -11.99
C VAL A 185 -20.48 19.52 -11.03
N ASP A 186 -20.67 20.10 -9.84
CA ASP A 186 -21.72 19.68 -8.92
C ASP A 186 -23.05 19.63 -9.71
N GLY A 187 -23.55 18.42 -9.94
CA GLY A 187 -24.82 18.17 -10.63
C GLY A 187 -26.01 18.53 -9.75
#